data_AF-A0A432UX12-F1
#
_entry.id   AF-A0A432UX12-F1
#
_cell.length_a   1.000
_cell.length_b   1.000
_cell.length_c   1.000
_cell.angle_alpha   90.00
_cell.angle_beta   90.00
_cell.angle_gamma   90.00
#
_symmetry.space_group_name_H-M   'P 1'
#
loop_
_entity.id
_entity.type
_entity.pdbx_description
1 polymer ?
#
loop_
_entity_poly.entity_id
_entity_poly.type
_entity_poly.pdbx_seq_one_letter_code
_entity_poly.pdbx_strand_id
1 'polypeptide(L)'
;MLYETIQNIFEYLSGEWMLTKCGKANGGTIILLRSSFVTVLITGSIAICSCIFDGSEIQAIGIKSTGAIFAVVYAALYSRFASQWSYLSNLYNSIKQTEVNNNGRTKKSRSMAEWKAGFMEDAENLHMAGKSSFSPIIKSWGGHKKVKDAFIKNASNKGEDRYEKLMDTATKSCKSLN
;
A
#
# COMPACT_ATOMS: atom_id res chain seq x y z
N MET A 1 15.35 -14.56 -12.05
CA MET A 1 14.51 -15.68 -12.52
C MET A 1 13.75 -16.39 -11.38
N LEU A 2 14.33 -17.25 -10.54
CA LEU A 2 13.56 -17.96 -9.48
C LEU A 2 12.90 -17.02 -8.47
N TYR A 3 13.63 -16.00 -8.01
CA TYR A 3 13.12 -14.99 -7.08
C TYR A 3 11.92 -14.23 -7.63
N GLU A 4 11.99 -13.79 -8.89
CA GLU A 4 10.90 -13.07 -9.57
C GLU A 4 9.66 -13.95 -9.74
N THR A 5 9.83 -15.23 -10.08
CA THR A 5 8.71 -16.19 -10.15
C THR A 5 8.03 -16.33 -8.80
N ILE A 6 8.79 -16.47 -7.72
CA ILE A 6 8.23 -16.58 -6.36
C ILE A 6 7.47 -15.30 -5.99
N GLN A 7 8.04 -14.11 -6.24
CA GLN A 7 7.37 -12.83 -5.99
C GLN A 7 6.06 -12.73 -6.77
N ASN A 8 6.06 -13.07 -8.06
CA ASN A 8 4.86 -13.05 -8.90
C ASN A 8 3.75 -13.98 -8.36
N ILE A 9 4.12 -15.16 -7.85
CA ILE A 9 3.18 -16.09 -7.22
C ILE A 9 2.58 -15.48 -5.95
N PHE A 10 3.40 -14.90 -5.07
CA PHE A 10 2.92 -14.26 -3.85
C PHE A 10 2.04 -13.05 -4.15
N GLU A 11 2.41 -12.21 -5.12
CA GLU A 11 1.60 -11.08 -5.56
C GLU A 11 0.23 -11.53 -6.08
N TYR A 12 0.21 -12.65 -6.80
CA TYR A 12 -1.03 -13.22 -7.31
C TYR A 12 -1.90 -13.78 -6.18
N LEU A 13 -1.36 -14.68 -5.37
CA LEU A 13 -2.10 -15.36 -4.29
C LEU A 13 -2.61 -14.40 -3.22
N SER A 14 -1.85 -13.35 -2.90
CA SER A 14 -2.26 -12.34 -1.91
C SER A 14 -3.23 -11.29 -2.48
N GLY A 15 -3.50 -11.32 -3.78
CA GLY A 15 -4.27 -10.29 -4.48
C GLY A 15 -3.57 -8.92 -4.55
N GLU A 16 -2.26 -8.86 -4.29
CA GLU A 16 -1.47 -7.61 -4.32
C GLU A 16 -1.37 -7.01 -5.72
N TRP A 17 -1.56 -7.81 -6.76
CA TRP A 17 -1.73 -7.32 -8.13
C TRP A 17 -2.85 -6.27 -8.28
N MET A 18 -3.87 -6.28 -7.41
CA MET A 18 -4.93 -5.25 -7.40
C MET A 18 -4.40 -3.87 -6.97
N LEU A 19 -3.30 -3.83 -6.20
CA LEU A 19 -2.62 -2.60 -5.81
C LEU A 19 -1.60 -2.20 -6.88
N THR A 20 -0.78 -3.15 -7.33
CA THR A 20 0.37 -2.88 -8.22
C THR A 20 -0.05 -2.68 -9.68
N LYS A 21 -0.96 -3.50 -10.22
CA LYS A 21 -1.38 -3.49 -11.64
C LYS A 21 -2.62 -2.63 -11.89
N CYS A 22 -3.60 -2.64 -10.99
CA CYS A 22 -4.79 -1.79 -11.14
C CYS A 22 -4.58 -0.35 -10.66
N GLY A 23 -3.44 -0.04 -10.04
CA GLY A 23 -3.08 1.30 -9.57
C GLY A 23 -4.03 1.85 -8.51
N LYS A 24 -4.75 0.98 -7.78
CA LYS A 24 -5.70 1.39 -6.75
C LYS A 24 -4.98 1.61 -5.44
N ALA A 25 -5.27 2.73 -4.77
CA ALA A 25 -4.71 3.02 -3.46
C ALA A 25 -5.27 2.05 -2.40
N ASN A 26 -4.39 1.56 -1.52
CA ASN A 26 -4.73 0.56 -0.52
C ASN A 26 -5.73 1.12 0.50
N GLY A 27 -6.95 0.57 0.57
CA GLY A 27 -7.87 0.78 1.70
C GLY A 27 -9.17 -0.01 1.55
N GLY A 28 -10.21 0.40 2.27
CA GLY A 28 -11.42 -0.42 2.54
C GLY A 28 -11.94 -1.26 1.37
N THR A 29 -12.25 -0.63 0.22
CA THR A 29 -12.77 -1.34 -0.95
C THR A 29 -11.79 -2.39 -1.50
N ILE A 30 -10.50 -2.07 -1.58
CA ILE A 30 -9.49 -3.02 -2.07
C ILE A 30 -9.25 -4.14 -1.06
N ILE A 31 -9.26 -3.82 0.24
CA ILE A 31 -9.16 -4.83 1.29
C ILE A 31 -10.31 -5.82 1.15
N LEU A 32 -11.54 -5.34 1.00
CA LEU A 32 -12.72 -6.18 0.79
C LEU A 32 -12.56 -7.12 -0.41
N LEU A 33 -12.19 -6.57 -1.57
CA LEU A 33 -11.99 -7.34 -2.80
C LEU A 33 -10.89 -8.39 -2.66
N ARG A 34 -9.75 -8.03 -2.06
CA ARG A 34 -8.65 -8.96 -1.80
C ARG A 34 -9.07 -10.06 -0.84
N SER A 35 -9.82 -9.73 0.22
CA SER A 35 -10.34 -10.72 1.16
C SER A 35 -11.29 -11.70 0.49
N SER A 36 -12.20 -11.21 -0.36
CA SER A 36 -13.10 -12.07 -1.14
C SER A 36 -12.31 -12.97 -2.09
N PHE A 37 -11.34 -12.43 -2.82
CA PHE A 37 -10.50 -13.20 -3.74
C PHE A 37 -9.73 -14.32 -3.01
N VAL A 38 -9.02 -13.97 -1.93
CA VAL A 38 -8.25 -14.95 -1.15
C VAL A 38 -9.16 -16.00 -0.51
N THR A 39 -10.36 -15.62 -0.06
CA THR A 39 -11.34 -16.57 0.48
C THR A 39 -11.78 -17.57 -0.59
N VAL A 40 -12.09 -17.11 -1.81
CA VAL A 40 -12.44 -18.00 -2.92
C VAL A 40 -11.28 -18.94 -3.25
N LEU A 41 -10.04 -18.46 -3.26
CA LEU A 41 -8.87 -19.32 -3.46
C LEU A 41 -8.74 -20.40 -2.37
N ILE A 42 -8.91 -20.04 -1.09
CA ILE A 42 -8.80 -20.98 0.02
C ILE A 42 -9.93 -22.01 -0.02
N THR A 43 -11.19 -21.56 -0.08
CA THR A 43 -12.36 -22.46 -0.11
C THR A 43 -12.35 -23.34 -1.37
N GLY A 44 -11.97 -22.79 -2.52
CA GLY A 44 -11.81 -23.54 -3.77
C GLY A 44 -10.71 -24.61 -3.67
N SER A 45 -9.58 -24.29 -3.04
CA SER A 45 -8.50 -25.26 -2.81
C SER A 45 -8.95 -26.39 -1.88
N ILE A 46 -9.72 -26.07 -0.83
CA ILE A 46 -10.30 -27.09 0.06
C ILE A 46 -11.24 -28.01 -0.71
N ALA A 47 -12.11 -27.46 -1.58
CA ALA A 47 -13.03 -28.25 -2.39
C ALA A 47 -12.29 -29.18 -3.36
N ILE A 48 -11.27 -28.68 -4.07
CA ILE A 48 -10.45 -29.49 -4.99
C ILE A 48 -9.75 -30.62 -4.24
N CYS A 49 -9.08 -30.33 -3.11
CA CYS A 49 -8.44 -31.36 -2.29
C CYS A 49 -9.45 -32.41 -1.81
N SER A 50 -10.64 -31.98 -1.40
CA SER A 50 -11.69 -32.89 -0.93
C SER A 50 -12.17 -33.84 -2.04
N CYS A 51 -12.24 -33.39 -3.29
CA CYS A 51 -12.57 -34.24 -4.44
C CYS A 51 -11.47 -35.26 -4.77
N ILE A 52 -10.19 -34.92 -4.54
CA ILE A 52 -9.05 -35.81 -4.86
C ILE A 52 -8.89 -36.91 -3.80
N PHE A 53 -9.13 -36.58 -2.52
CA PHE A 53 -8.87 -37.46 -1.38
C PHE A 53 -10.14 -38.08 -0.77
N ASP A 54 -11.27 -38.05 -1.49
CA ASP A 54 -12.57 -38.59 -1.06
C ASP A 54 -13.05 -38.02 0.30
N GLY A 55 -12.74 -36.74 0.55
CA GLY A 55 -12.94 -36.04 1.82
C GLY A 55 -14.24 -35.24 1.87
N SER A 56 -15.39 -35.86 1.64
CA SER A 56 -16.70 -35.17 1.62
C SER A 56 -17.01 -34.36 2.90
N GLU A 57 -16.54 -34.83 4.06
CA GLU A 57 -16.64 -34.10 5.34
C GLU A 57 -15.80 -32.81 5.35
N ILE A 58 -14.60 -32.85 4.77
CA ILE A 58 -13.68 -31.71 4.67
C ILE A 58 -14.29 -30.64 3.76
N GLN A 59 -14.95 -31.04 2.67
CA GLN A 59 -15.66 -30.13 1.78
C GLN A 59 -16.80 -29.41 2.51
N ALA A 60 -17.61 -30.14 3.28
CA ALA A 60 -18.72 -29.58 4.04
C ALA A 60 -18.24 -28.58 5.10
N ILE A 61 -17.12 -28.86 5.79
CA ILE A 61 -16.50 -27.95 6.75
C ILE A 61 -15.97 -26.70 6.06
N GLY A 62 -15.29 -26.84 4.91
CA GLY A 62 -14.74 -25.73 4.14
C GLY A 62 -15.83 -24.74 3.68
N ILE A 63 -16.92 -25.25 3.12
CA ILE A 63 -18.04 -24.42 2.65
C ILE A 63 -18.71 -23.70 3.83
N LYS A 64 -19.01 -24.42 4.92
CA LYS A 64 -19.60 -23.81 6.14
C LYS A 64 -18.70 -22.76 6.76
N SER A 65 -17.38 -22.94 6.67
CA SER A 65 -16.39 -22.04 7.26
C SER A 65 -16.03 -20.84 6.37
N THR A 66 -16.62 -20.72 5.17
CA THR A 66 -16.31 -19.62 4.22
C THR A 66 -16.44 -18.24 4.88
N GLY A 67 -17.48 -18.02 5.67
CA GLY A 67 -17.66 -16.75 6.39
C GLY A 67 -16.56 -16.49 7.42
N ALA A 68 -16.12 -17.53 8.14
CA ALA A 68 -15.02 -17.42 9.11
C ALA A 68 -13.67 -17.18 8.41
N ILE A 69 -13.39 -17.90 7.32
CA ILE A 69 -12.20 -17.69 6.48
C ILE A 69 -12.16 -16.25 6.00
N PHE A 70 -13.28 -15.76 5.44
CA PHE A 70 -13.39 -14.37 5.01
C PHE A 70 -13.15 -13.38 6.13
N ALA A 71 -13.78 -13.57 7.28
CA ALA A 71 -13.63 -12.67 8.42
C ALA A 71 -12.17 -12.59 8.90
N VAL A 72 -11.48 -13.73 8.99
CA VAL A 72 -10.06 -13.79 9.39
C VAL A 72 -9.16 -13.11 8.36
N VAL A 73 -9.34 -13.40 7.07
CA VAL A 73 -8.55 -12.77 6.00
C VAL A 73 -8.79 -11.26 5.95
N TYR A 74 -10.04 -10.83 6.06
CA TYR A 74 -10.42 -9.42 6.13
C TYR A 74 -9.80 -8.72 7.32
N ALA A 75 -9.91 -9.29 8.52
CA ALA A 75 -9.32 -8.73 9.72
C ALA A 75 -7.79 -8.61 9.60
N ALA A 76 -7.11 -9.62 9.04
CA ALA A 76 -5.66 -9.59 8.84
C ALA A 76 -5.22 -8.48 7.86
N LEU A 77 -5.87 -8.38 6.70
CA LEU A 77 -5.56 -7.34 5.71
C LEU A 77 -5.90 -5.94 6.23
N TYR A 78 -7.03 -5.80 6.92
CA TYR A 78 -7.42 -4.53 7.54
C TYR A 78 -6.46 -4.10 8.63
N SER A 79 -6.03 -5.02 9.50
CA SER A 79 -5.05 -4.75 10.56
C SER A 79 -3.72 -4.26 9.97
N ARG A 80 -3.23 -4.91 8.91
CA ARG A 80 -2.04 -4.45 8.18
C ARG A 80 -2.22 -3.05 7.62
N PHE A 81 -3.35 -2.77 6.95
CA PHE A 81 -3.66 -1.45 6.43
C PHE A 81 -3.70 -0.38 7.54
N ALA A 82 -4.37 -0.66 8.67
CA ALA A 82 -4.48 0.26 9.79
C ALA A 82 -3.10 0.61 10.38
N SER A 83 -2.21 -0.37 10.51
CA SER A 83 -0.83 -0.17 10.96
C SER A 83 -0.05 0.73 9.99
N GLN A 84 -0.13 0.45 8.68
CA GLN A 84 0.55 1.25 7.66
C GLN A 84 0.04 2.71 7.61
N TRP A 85 -1.28 2.90 7.73
CA TRP A 85 -1.88 4.22 7.74
C TRP A 85 -1.49 5.00 9.00
N SER A 86 -1.51 4.35 10.16
CA SER A 86 -1.08 4.94 11.43
C SER A 86 0.39 5.37 11.37
N TYR A 87 1.26 4.51 10.85
CA TYR A 87 2.67 4.82 10.64
C TYR A 87 2.87 6.10 9.82
N LEU A 88 2.27 6.20 8.63
CA LEU A 88 2.42 7.38 7.77
C LEU A 88 1.83 8.64 8.43
N SER A 89 0.65 8.54 9.03
CA SER A 89 0.03 9.68 9.72
C SER A 89 0.89 10.20 10.87
N ASN A 90 1.50 9.31 11.65
CA ASN A 90 2.39 9.68 12.75
C ASN A 90 3.70 10.30 12.25
N LEU A 91 4.27 9.77 11.16
CA LEU A 91 5.44 10.36 10.51
C LEU A 91 5.14 11.77 10.01
N TYR A 92 4.01 11.96 9.32
CA TYR A 92 3.56 13.27 8.87
C TYR A 92 3.42 14.26 10.05
N ASN A 93 2.73 13.85 11.12
CA ASN A 93 2.53 14.69 12.29
C ASN A 93 3.87 15.09 12.94
N SER A 94 4.82 14.16 13.03
CA SER A 94 6.17 14.41 13.58
C SER A 94 6.95 15.41 12.73
N ILE A 95 6.87 15.29 11.40
CA ILE A 95 7.47 16.24 10.45
C ILE A 95 6.86 17.63 10.66
N LYS A 96 5.52 17.72 10.72
CA LYS A 96 4.79 18.98 10.90
C LYS A 96 5.09 19.65 12.24
N GLN A 97 5.12 18.88 13.32
CA GLN A 97 5.47 19.38 14.65
C GLN A 97 6.88 19.96 14.65
N THR A 98 7.84 19.28 14.02
CA THR A 98 9.22 19.77 13.88
C THR A 98 9.31 21.06 13.04
N GLU A 99 8.47 21.22 12.01
CA GLU A 99 8.39 22.47 11.24
C GLU A 99 7.86 23.65 12.07
N VAL A 100 6.82 23.39 12.88
CA VAL A 100 6.19 24.41 13.74
C VAL A 100 7.13 24.83 14.86
N ASN A 101 7.72 23.87 15.58
CA ASN A 101 8.61 24.13 16.72
C ASN A 101 9.87 24.93 16.34
N ASN A 102 10.32 24.81 15.09
CA ASN A 102 11.48 25.54 14.59
C ASN A 102 11.11 26.85 13.87
N ASN A 103 9.88 27.35 14.02
CA ASN A 103 9.36 28.55 13.33
C ASN A 103 9.62 28.54 11.81
N GLY A 104 9.53 27.36 11.17
CA GLY A 104 9.79 27.21 9.75
C GLY A 104 11.26 27.36 9.32
N ARG A 105 12.22 27.57 10.23
CA ARG A 105 13.67 27.56 9.91
C ARG A 105 14.09 26.22 9.29
N THR A 106 13.44 25.13 9.71
CA THR A 106 13.64 23.78 9.17
C THR A 106 13.04 23.57 7.78
N LYS A 107 12.09 24.38 7.29
CA LYS A 107 11.59 24.24 5.90
C LYS A 107 12.71 24.36 4.86
N LYS A 108 13.79 25.07 5.19
CA LYS A 108 14.97 25.25 4.33
C LYS A 108 16.08 24.24 4.60
N SER A 109 15.99 23.44 5.66
CA SER A 109 17.05 22.50 6.03
C SER A 109 17.05 21.29 5.10
N ARG A 110 18.24 20.79 4.82
CA ARG A 110 18.45 19.57 4.03
C ARG A 110 17.76 18.36 4.67
N SER A 111 17.93 18.20 5.97
CA SER A 111 17.34 17.09 6.74
C SER A 111 15.82 17.06 6.65
N MET A 112 15.16 18.21 6.64
CA MET A 112 13.70 18.27 6.48
C MET A 112 13.25 17.81 5.09
N ALA A 113 14.03 18.12 4.05
CA ALA A 113 13.75 17.64 2.71
C ALA A 113 13.92 16.12 2.61
N GLU A 114 14.93 15.55 3.28
CA GLU A 114 15.18 14.11 3.36
C GLU A 114 14.04 13.38 4.08
N TRP A 115 13.54 13.90 5.21
CA TRP A 115 12.38 13.31 5.91
C TRP A 115 11.09 13.34 5.08
N LYS A 116 10.83 14.43 4.36
CA LYS A 116 9.66 14.53 3.46
C LYS A 116 9.78 13.59 2.27
N ALA A 117 10.99 13.43 1.73
CA ALA A 117 11.27 12.47 0.67
C ALA A 117 11.06 11.03 1.17
N GLY A 118 11.53 10.70 2.37
CA GLY A 118 11.28 9.40 3.00
C GLY A 118 9.78 9.11 3.18
N PHE A 119 9.02 10.08 3.69
CA PHE A 119 7.55 9.95 3.77
C PHE A 119 6.91 9.67 2.39
N MET A 120 7.36 10.36 1.35
CA MET A 120 6.87 10.16 -0.02
C MET A 120 7.21 8.77 -0.55
N GLU A 121 8.42 8.28 -0.31
CA GLU A 121 8.87 6.94 -0.69
C GLU A 121 8.08 5.85 0.04
N ASP A 122 7.90 5.98 1.35
CA ASP A 122 7.11 5.04 2.13
C ASP A 122 5.64 5.04 1.70
N ALA A 123 5.07 6.20 1.39
CA ALA A 123 3.71 6.29 0.87
C ALA A 123 3.56 5.58 -0.50
N GLU A 124 4.57 5.62 -1.36
CA GLU A 124 4.62 4.84 -2.61
C GLU A 124 4.68 3.34 -2.31
N ASN A 125 5.67 2.92 -1.51
CA ASN A 125 5.94 1.51 -1.18
C ASN A 125 4.77 0.84 -0.45
N LEU A 126 4.01 1.60 0.34
CA LEU A 126 2.84 1.10 1.06
C LEU A 126 1.53 1.17 0.24
N HIS A 127 1.62 1.57 -1.04
CA HIS A 127 0.47 1.78 -1.93
C HIS A 127 -0.55 2.80 -1.38
N MET A 128 -0.07 3.79 -0.62
CA MET A 128 -0.88 4.82 0.02
C MET A 128 -0.81 6.18 -0.68
N ALA A 129 0.11 6.36 -1.62
CA ALA A 129 0.33 7.63 -2.31
C ALA A 129 -0.93 8.20 -3.01
N GLY A 130 -1.82 7.33 -3.50
CA GLY A 130 -3.07 7.72 -4.13
C GLY A 130 -4.23 7.99 -3.16
N LYS A 131 -4.02 7.90 -1.85
CA LYS A 131 -5.08 8.19 -0.86
C LYS A 131 -5.34 9.69 -0.76
N SER A 132 -6.60 10.07 -0.66
CA SER A 132 -7.02 11.46 -0.48
C SER A 132 -6.39 12.16 0.72
N SER A 133 -6.05 11.42 1.79
CA SER A 133 -5.37 11.95 2.96
C SER A 133 -3.89 12.27 2.72
N PHE A 134 -3.24 11.64 1.73
CA PHE A 134 -1.79 11.75 1.50
C PHE A 134 -1.43 12.37 0.15
N SER A 135 -2.24 12.17 -0.89
CA SER A 135 -1.97 12.69 -2.23
C SER A 135 -1.80 14.21 -2.29
N PRO A 136 -2.55 15.05 -1.53
CA PRO A 136 -2.32 16.49 -1.52
C PRO A 136 -0.99 16.86 -0.85
N ILE A 137 -0.59 16.12 0.18
CA ILE A 137 0.67 16.30 0.90
C ILE A 137 1.84 15.97 -0.02
N ILE A 138 1.78 14.82 -0.69
CA ILE A 138 2.79 14.37 -1.67
C ILE A 138 2.89 15.37 -2.82
N LYS A 139 1.76 15.83 -3.38
CA LYS A 139 1.75 16.84 -4.44
C LYS A 139 2.40 18.16 -3.97
N SER A 140 2.08 18.60 -2.75
CA SER A 140 2.62 19.84 -2.18
C SER A 140 4.13 19.73 -1.93
N TRP A 141 4.58 18.67 -1.25
CA TRP A 141 5.99 18.49 -0.90
C TRP A 141 6.85 18.14 -2.11
N GLY A 142 6.33 17.31 -3.02
CA GLY A 142 7.02 16.94 -4.24
C GLY A 142 7.33 18.14 -5.12
N GLY A 143 6.48 19.18 -5.15
CA GLY A 143 6.76 20.42 -5.89
C GLY A 143 7.99 21.21 -5.39
N HIS A 144 8.55 20.86 -4.23
CA HIS A 144 9.75 21.52 -3.72
C HIS A 144 11.02 20.86 -4.25
N LYS A 145 11.86 21.64 -4.96
CA LYS A 145 13.12 21.16 -5.56
C LYS A 145 13.98 20.33 -4.60
N LYS A 146 14.20 20.81 -3.37
CA LYS A 146 15.01 20.09 -2.37
C LYS A 146 14.45 18.72 -1.98
N VAL A 147 13.13 18.56 -1.96
CA VAL A 147 12.47 17.29 -1.62
C VAL A 147 12.58 16.33 -2.80
N LYS A 148 12.36 16.82 -4.03
CA LYS A 148 12.60 16.06 -5.26
C LYS A 148 14.05 15.54 -5.30
N ASP A 149 15.02 16.44 -5.13
CA ASP A 149 16.45 16.09 -5.15
C ASP A 149 16.79 15.03 -4.08
N ALA A 150 16.24 15.17 -2.87
CA ALA A 150 16.43 14.20 -1.80
C ALA A 150 15.78 12.84 -2.10
N PHE A 151 14.59 12.84 -2.71
CA PHE A 151 13.92 11.61 -3.14
C PHE A 151 14.74 10.87 -4.18
N ILE A 152 15.15 11.54 -5.26
CA ILE A 152 15.93 10.92 -6.34
C ILE A 152 17.25 10.38 -5.84
N LYS A 153 17.90 11.12 -4.92
CA LYS A 153 19.18 10.70 -4.33
C LYS A 153 19.04 9.43 -3.49
N ASN A 154 17.95 9.29 -2.74
CA ASN A 154 17.77 8.21 -1.77
C ASN A 154 17.00 7.01 -2.33
N ALA A 155 16.17 7.22 -3.35
CA ALA A 155 15.48 6.15 -4.04
C ALA A 155 16.50 5.24 -4.74
N SER A 156 16.46 3.95 -4.43
CA SER A 156 17.21 2.93 -5.18
C SER A 156 16.86 2.98 -6.67
N ASN A 157 17.82 2.60 -7.54
CA ASN A 157 17.76 2.51 -9.01
C ASN A 157 16.49 3.08 -9.69
N LYS A 158 16.67 4.09 -10.56
CA LYS A 158 15.59 4.81 -11.29
C LYS A 158 14.77 5.78 -10.42
N GLY A 159 15.44 6.53 -9.54
CA GLY A 159 14.79 7.51 -8.66
C GLY A 159 13.96 8.57 -9.39
N GLU A 160 14.38 9.01 -10.59
CA GLU A 160 13.61 9.95 -11.42
C GLU A 160 12.28 9.34 -11.90
N ASP A 161 12.33 8.17 -12.55
CA ASP A 161 11.14 7.46 -13.03
C ASP A 161 10.14 7.18 -11.89
N ARG A 162 10.66 6.75 -10.74
CA ARG A 162 9.84 6.51 -9.53
C ARG A 162 9.17 7.78 -9.05
N TYR A 163 9.93 8.88 -8.97
CA TYR A 163 9.41 10.17 -8.57
C TYR A 163 8.32 10.66 -9.54
N GLU A 164 8.53 10.55 -10.84
CA GLU A 164 7.54 10.95 -11.85
C GLU A 164 6.25 10.14 -11.73
N LYS A 165 6.35 8.82 -11.60
CA LYS A 165 5.19 7.93 -11.39
C LYS A 165 4.43 8.26 -10.10
N LEU A 166 5.16 8.54 -9.02
CA LEU A 166 4.58 8.96 -7.75
C LEU A 166 3.81 10.27 -7.89
N MET A 167 4.40 11.26 -8.54
CA MET A 167 3.78 12.58 -8.73
C MET A 167 2.57 12.53 -9.67
N ASP A 168 2.60 11.70 -10.71
CA ASP A 168 1.44 11.43 -11.56
C ASP A 168 0.30 10.79 -10.75
N THR A 169 0.61 9.77 -9.94
CA THR A 169 -0.36 9.10 -9.06
C THR A 169 -1.00 10.09 -8.10
N ALA A 170 -0.20 10.90 -7.40
CA ALA A 170 -0.68 11.90 -6.46
C ALA A 170 -1.53 12.98 -7.16
N THR A 171 -1.12 13.41 -8.35
CA THR A 171 -1.83 14.44 -9.13
C THR A 171 -3.18 13.95 -9.65
N LYS A 172 -3.23 12.73 -10.22
CA LYS A 172 -4.48 12.09 -10.66
C LYS A 172 -5.46 11.92 -9.50
N SER A 173 -4.96 11.44 -8.36
CA SER A 173 -5.78 11.24 -7.16
C SER A 173 -6.35 12.55 -6.62
N CYS A 174 -5.56 13.63 -6.64
CA CYS A 174 -6.06 14.95 -6.26
C CYS A 174 -7.14 15.50 -7.21
N LYS A 175 -7.08 15.18 -8.52
CA LYS A 175 -8.09 15.61 -9.50
C LYS A 175 -9.42 14.89 -9.31
N SER A 176 -9.41 13.62 -8.88
CA SER A 176 -10.64 12.85 -8.63
C SER A 176 -11.40 13.25 -7.36
N LEU A 177 -10.87 14.19 -6.57
CA LEU A 177 -11.48 14.68 -5.33
C LEU A 177 -12.24 16.00 -5.50
N ASN A 178 -12.07 16.65 -6.65
CA ASN A 178 -12.76 17.88 -7.04
C ASN A 178 -13.84 17.57 -8.07
#